data_AF-A0A9E5YKH7-F1
#
_entry.id   AF-A0A9E5YKH7-F1
#
_cell.length_a   1.000
_cell.length_b   1.000
_cell.length_c   1.000
_cell.angle_alpha   90.00
_cell.angle_beta   90.00
_cell.angle_gamma   90.00
#
_symmetry.space_group_name_H-M   'P 1'
#
loop_
_entity.id
_entity.type
_entity.pdbx_description
1 polymer ?
#
loop_
_entity_poly.entity_id
_entity_poly.type
_entity_poly.pdbx_seq_one_letter_code
_entity_poly.pdbx_strand_id
1 'polypeptide(L)'
;MSYIGIRNSRIKSFLLGTKKYRVVKKGTESLAYDCKNHIEVLKRHDKSAGFSDLPYVEQKKFYGNIDQDFLSKRIERFVDLYEKIRAGKDDKEPIIVTTNGARLDGSHRASILKFLGIREVEVKEVYGPRPLLWIVGREVNKRKRIYEKFKGRKAYSGGRLRGRVLYTDFVRIDPLSLTGNCYHVLDTGEIVDKRRCYLEK
;
A
#
# COMPACT_ATOMS: atom_id res chain seq x y z
N MET A 1 1.58 -6.80 -16.03
CA MET A 1 0.37 -6.27 -15.32
C MET A 1 0.76 -5.90 -13.90
N SER A 2 0.52 -4.66 -13.45
CA SER A 2 0.77 -4.26 -12.05
C SER A 2 -0.36 -4.72 -11.11
N TYR A 3 0.03 -5.26 -9.95
CA TYR A 3 -0.88 -5.68 -8.88
C TYR A 3 -0.98 -4.59 -7.81
N ILE A 4 -2.21 -4.25 -7.44
CA ILE A 4 -2.51 -3.18 -6.48
C ILE A 4 -3.18 -3.78 -5.27
N GLY A 5 -2.71 -3.46 -4.06
CA GLY A 5 -3.42 -3.82 -2.83
C GLY A 5 -4.84 -3.28 -2.86
N ILE A 6 -5.80 -3.96 -2.25
CA ILE A 6 -7.19 -3.46 -2.09
C ILE A 6 -7.60 -3.37 -0.62
N ARG A 7 -8.62 -2.56 -0.31
CA ARG A 7 -9.09 -2.40 1.08
C ARG A 7 -9.63 -3.71 1.64
N ASN A 8 -9.52 -3.87 2.95
CA ASN A 8 -10.27 -4.89 3.66
C ASN A 8 -11.76 -4.64 3.44
N SER A 9 -12.43 -5.64 2.87
CA SER A 9 -13.85 -5.63 2.52
C SER A 9 -14.38 -7.05 2.60
N ARG A 10 -15.70 -7.21 2.70
CA ARG A 10 -16.32 -8.54 2.67
C ARG A 10 -15.94 -9.32 1.42
N ILE A 11 -15.80 -8.64 0.28
CA ILE A 11 -15.38 -9.24 -1.00
C ILE A 11 -13.93 -9.72 -0.93
N LYS A 12 -13.01 -8.90 -0.38
CA LYS A 12 -11.62 -9.32 -0.18
C LYS A 12 -11.54 -10.55 0.72
N SER A 13 -12.23 -10.54 1.86
CA SER A 13 -12.26 -11.69 2.78
C SER A 13 -12.84 -12.95 2.13
N PHE A 14 -13.92 -12.80 1.35
CA PHE A 14 -14.49 -13.91 0.58
C PHE A 14 -13.49 -14.50 -0.42
N LEU A 15 -12.79 -13.64 -1.18
CA LEU A 15 -11.80 -14.08 -2.15
C LEU A 15 -10.55 -14.67 -1.50
N LEU A 16 -10.17 -14.24 -0.29
CA LEU A 16 -9.07 -14.85 0.47
C LEU A 16 -9.45 -16.26 0.98
N GLY A 17 -10.71 -16.47 1.35
CA GLY A 17 -11.22 -17.76 1.81
C GLY A 17 -11.54 -18.77 0.69
N THR A 18 -11.42 -18.38 -0.58
CA THR A 18 -11.75 -19.29 -1.69
C THR A 18 -10.71 -20.40 -1.83
N LYS A 19 -11.18 -21.63 -2.04
CA LYS A 19 -10.30 -22.76 -2.40
C LYS A 19 -9.98 -22.82 -3.90
N LYS A 20 -10.64 -22.00 -4.72
CA LYS A 20 -10.43 -21.96 -6.18
C LYS A 20 -9.29 -21.01 -6.53
N TYR A 21 -8.09 -21.56 -6.64
CA TYR A 21 -6.88 -20.83 -7.04
C TYR A 21 -5.99 -21.69 -7.93
N ARG A 22 -5.06 -21.03 -8.61
CA ARG A 22 -3.89 -21.68 -9.22
C ARG A 22 -2.61 -21.07 -8.68
N VAL A 23 -1.53 -21.83 -8.73
CA VAL A 23 -0.18 -21.31 -8.45
C VAL A 23 0.44 -20.86 -9.77
N VAL A 24 0.93 -19.62 -9.81
CA VAL A 24 1.57 -19.05 -10.99
C VAL A 24 2.79 -18.24 -10.58
N LYS A 25 3.80 -18.15 -11.45
CA LYS A 25 4.93 -17.25 -11.26
C LYS A 25 4.55 -15.83 -11.69
N LYS A 26 4.93 -14.84 -10.90
CA LYS A 26 4.76 -13.42 -11.21
C LYS A 26 6.03 -12.66 -10.85
N GLY A 27 6.34 -11.63 -11.65
CA GLY A 27 7.44 -10.72 -11.38
C GLY A 27 7.21 -9.90 -10.11
N THR A 28 8.19 -9.84 -9.22
CA THR A 28 8.10 -9.11 -7.93
C THR A 28 7.92 -7.61 -8.13
N GLU A 29 8.47 -7.04 -9.21
CA GLU A 29 8.25 -5.64 -9.58
C GLU A 29 6.76 -5.31 -9.73
N SER A 30 6.03 -6.22 -10.36
CA SER A 30 4.59 -6.08 -10.58
C SER A 30 3.78 -6.27 -9.30
N LEU A 31 4.25 -7.14 -8.41
CA LEU A 31 3.61 -7.45 -7.13
C LEU A 31 3.84 -6.37 -6.08
N ALA A 32 4.95 -5.64 -6.14
CA ALA A 32 5.33 -4.57 -5.23
C ALA A 32 5.22 -3.17 -5.87
N TYR A 33 4.35 -3.05 -6.87
CA TYR A 33 4.14 -1.81 -7.63
C TYR A 33 3.75 -0.62 -6.72
N ASP A 34 2.95 -0.89 -5.69
CA ASP A 34 2.44 0.06 -4.70
C ASP A 34 3.05 -0.12 -3.30
N CYS A 35 4.30 -0.61 -3.20
CA CYS A 35 4.98 -0.88 -1.93
C CYS A 35 6.17 0.05 -1.63
N LYS A 36 6.17 1.31 -2.11
CA LYS A 36 7.25 2.28 -1.89
C LYS A 36 7.64 2.49 -0.42
N ASN A 37 6.70 2.76 0.50
CA ASN A 37 7.00 2.92 1.93
C ASN A 37 7.66 1.68 2.54
N HIS A 38 7.18 0.46 2.20
CA HIS A 38 7.83 -0.76 2.69
C HIS A 38 9.29 -0.83 2.25
N ILE A 39 9.57 -0.54 0.97
CA ILE A 39 10.93 -0.51 0.44
C ILE A 39 11.77 0.57 1.14
N GLU A 40 11.19 1.71 1.50
CA GLU A 40 11.88 2.77 2.23
C GLU A 40 12.23 2.33 3.66
N VAL A 41 11.32 1.63 4.35
CA VAL A 41 11.59 1.02 5.66
C VAL A 41 12.78 0.05 5.56
N LEU A 42 12.79 -0.82 4.55
CA LEU A 42 13.90 -1.76 4.33
C LEU A 42 15.23 -1.04 4.07
N LYS A 43 15.22 0.01 3.25
CA LYS A 43 16.42 0.85 2.99
C LYS A 43 16.94 1.55 4.25
N ARG A 44 16.07 1.94 5.17
CA ARG A 44 16.47 2.55 6.46
C ARG A 44 17.06 1.50 7.38
N HIS A 45 16.40 0.35 7.47
CA HIS A 45 16.85 -0.79 8.26
C HIS A 45 18.27 -1.25 7.86
N ASP A 46 18.53 -1.46 6.56
CA ASP A 46 19.85 -1.84 6.05
C ASP A 46 20.95 -0.79 6.34
N LYS A 47 20.58 0.46 6.61
CA LYS A 47 21.50 1.55 6.98
C LYS A 47 21.64 1.75 8.48
N SER A 48 21.00 0.90 9.30
CA SER A 48 20.90 1.07 10.75
C SER A 48 20.39 2.46 11.16
N ALA A 49 19.55 3.07 10.33
CA ALA A 49 19.00 4.41 10.56
C ALA A 49 17.66 4.32 11.27
N GLY A 50 17.35 5.34 12.09
CA GLY A 50 16.02 5.46 12.71
C GLY A 50 14.89 5.57 11.69
N PHE A 51 13.67 5.22 12.14
CA PHE A 51 12.45 5.24 11.34
C PHE A 51 11.55 6.48 11.60
N SER A 52 11.94 7.35 12.53
CA SER A 52 11.08 8.39 13.11
C SER A 52 10.63 9.48 12.13
N ASP A 53 11.40 9.68 11.07
CA ASP A 53 11.23 10.66 9.98
C ASP A 53 10.74 10.02 8.67
N LEU A 54 10.37 8.73 8.68
CA LEU A 54 9.77 8.11 7.51
C LEU A 54 8.41 8.75 7.21
N PRO A 55 8.08 9.02 5.93
CA PRO A 55 6.77 9.57 5.55
C PRO A 55 5.59 8.78 6.11
N TYR A 56 5.74 7.45 6.22
CA TYR A 56 4.76 6.57 6.85
C TYR A 56 4.53 6.88 8.34
N VAL A 57 5.61 7.10 9.09
CA VAL A 57 5.57 7.39 10.53
C VAL A 57 5.06 8.80 10.77
N GLU A 58 5.53 9.78 10.00
CA GLU A 58 5.04 11.17 10.07
C GLU A 58 3.54 11.25 9.77
N GLN A 59 3.08 10.57 8.72
CA GLN A 59 1.67 10.49 8.37
C GLN A 59 0.86 9.91 9.54
N LYS A 60 1.33 8.81 10.14
CA LYS A 60 0.59 8.15 11.22
C LYS A 60 0.52 8.98 12.50
N LYS A 61 1.61 9.67 12.87
CA LYS A 61 1.63 10.66 13.96
C LYS A 61 0.65 11.82 13.73
N PHE A 62 0.45 12.21 12.48
CA PHE A 62 -0.40 13.34 12.13
C PHE A 62 -1.89 12.99 12.07
N TYR A 63 -2.26 11.81 11.55
CA TYR A 63 -3.66 11.44 11.28
C TYR A 63 -4.37 10.68 12.40
N GLY A 64 -3.64 10.16 13.38
CA GLY A 64 -4.27 9.52 14.51
C GLY A 64 -3.36 9.59 15.71
N ASN A 65 -3.96 9.67 16.89
CA ASN A 65 -3.34 9.29 18.16
C ASN A 65 -2.99 7.78 18.13
N ILE A 66 -2.26 7.34 17.12
CA ILE A 66 -1.76 5.99 17.01
C ILE A 66 -0.54 5.94 17.91
N ASP A 67 -0.65 5.09 18.90
CA ASP A 67 0.42 4.81 19.85
C ASP A 67 1.73 4.54 19.10
N GLN A 68 2.80 5.23 19.51
CA GLN A 68 4.13 5.02 18.95
C GLN A 68 4.57 3.58 19.14
N ASP A 69 4.20 2.95 20.25
CA ASP A 69 4.49 1.54 20.52
C ASP A 69 3.84 0.61 19.47
N PHE A 70 2.60 0.91 19.06
CA PHE A 70 1.93 0.15 18.01
C PHE A 70 2.63 0.27 16.64
N LEU A 71 3.12 1.46 16.29
CA LEU A 71 3.86 1.67 15.05
C LEU A 71 5.22 0.98 15.08
N SER A 72 5.94 1.09 16.19
CA SER A 72 7.23 0.41 16.39
C SER A 72 7.08 -1.10 16.26
N LYS A 73 6.12 -1.70 16.96
CA LYS A 73 5.81 -3.14 16.86
C LYS A 73 5.47 -3.58 15.44
N ARG A 74 4.81 -2.72 14.66
CA ARG A 74 4.46 -3.03 13.26
C ARG A 74 5.70 -3.00 12.35
N ILE A 75 6.61 -2.04 12.55
CA ILE A 75 7.88 -1.97 11.83
C ILE A 75 8.76 -3.15 12.22
N GLU A 76 8.89 -3.46 13.52
CA GLU A 76 9.64 -4.59 14.03
C GLU A 76 9.18 -5.91 13.41
N ARG A 77 7.86 -6.18 13.37
CA ARG A 77 7.32 -7.39 12.71
C ARG A 77 7.65 -7.45 11.23
N PHE A 78 7.68 -6.31 10.55
CA PHE A 78 8.02 -6.26 9.13
C PHE A 78 9.53 -6.50 8.90
N VAL A 79 10.37 -5.94 9.77
CA VAL A 79 11.83 -6.16 9.75
C VAL A 79 12.18 -7.61 10.11
N ASP A 80 11.53 -8.21 11.11
CA ASP A 80 11.70 -9.62 11.46
C ASP A 80 11.36 -10.54 10.27
N LEU A 81 10.27 -10.25 9.56
CA LEU A 81 9.93 -10.96 8.33
C LEU A 81 11.01 -10.78 7.25
N TYR A 82 11.57 -9.58 7.10
CA TYR A 82 12.68 -9.33 6.17
C TYR A 82 13.90 -10.18 6.49
N GLU A 83 14.34 -10.22 7.75
CA GLU A 83 15.50 -11.00 8.18
C GLU A 83 15.27 -12.51 8.02
N LYS A 84 14.06 -13.00 8.32
CA LYS A 84 13.68 -14.40 8.09
C LYS A 84 13.76 -14.78 6.61
N ILE A 85 13.20 -13.96 5.72
CA ILE A 85 13.25 -14.21 4.27
C ILE A 85 14.69 -14.14 3.77
N ARG A 86 15.46 -13.12 4.21
CA ARG A 86 16.87 -12.94 3.84
C ARG A 86 17.73 -14.14 4.27
N ALA A 87 17.47 -14.71 5.45
CA ALA A 87 18.15 -15.89 5.97
C ALA A 87 17.64 -17.22 5.37
N GLY A 88 16.64 -17.20 4.48
CA GLY A 88 16.04 -18.41 3.90
C GLY A 88 15.20 -19.24 4.89
N LYS A 89 14.80 -18.66 6.03
CA LYS A 89 14.06 -19.31 7.13
C LYS A 89 12.57 -18.99 7.12
N ASP A 90 12.03 -18.66 5.96
CA ASP A 90 10.66 -18.17 5.85
C ASP A 90 9.66 -19.29 5.55
N ASP A 91 8.48 -19.20 6.16
CA ASP A 91 7.41 -20.21 6.13
C ASP A 91 6.65 -20.28 4.79
N LYS A 92 7.15 -19.57 3.75
CA LYS A 92 6.60 -19.56 2.39
C LYS A 92 5.13 -19.17 2.30
N GLU A 93 4.64 -18.30 3.18
CA GLU A 93 3.28 -17.76 3.03
C GLU A 93 3.14 -17.12 1.64
N PRO A 94 2.21 -17.60 0.80
CA PRO A 94 2.15 -17.17 -0.58
C PRO A 94 1.54 -15.76 -0.69
N ILE A 95 2.04 -14.97 -1.62
CA ILE A 95 1.36 -13.74 -2.04
C ILE A 95 0.05 -14.16 -2.72
N ILE A 96 -1.07 -13.51 -2.37
CA ILE A 96 -2.38 -13.84 -2.90
C ILE A 96 -2.87 -12.71 -3.78
N VAL A 97 -3.23 -13.04 -5.02
CA VAL A 97 -3.66 -12.07 -6.04
C VAL A 97 -4.89 -12.57 -6.79
N THR A 98 -5.58 -11.67 -7.48
CA THR A 98 -6.64 -12.01 -8.43
C THR A 98 -6.15 -11.88 -9.87
N THR A 99 -6.83 -12.54 -10.80
CA THR A 99 -6.52 -12.47 -12.24
C THR A 99 -6.63 -11.06 -12.84
N ASN A 100 -7.40 -10.18 -12.23
CA ASN A 100 -7.61 -8.79 -12.69
C ASN A 100 -6.68 -7.77 -12.00
N GLY A 101 -5.62 -8.24 -11.33
CA GLY A 101 -4.56 -7.37 -10.84
C GLY A 101 -4.78 -6.76 -9.46
N ALA A 102 -5.64 -7.35 -8.62
CA ALA A 102 -5.67 -7.01 -7.20
C ALA A 102 -4.69 -7.90 -6.42
N ARG A 103 -3.97 -7.29 -5.48
CA ARG A 103 -3.24 -8.01 -4.43
C ARG A 103 -4.15 -8.07 -3.21
N LEU A 104 -4.55 -9.29 -2.86
CA LEU A 104 -5.38 -9.55 -1.69
C LEU A 104 -4.51 -9.64 -0.45
N ASP A 105 -3.33 -10.25 -0.55
CA ASP A 105 -2.40 -10.36 0.58
C ASP A 105 -0.93 -10.42 0.13
N GLY A 106 -0.01 -10.25 1.08
CA GLY A 106 1.42 -10.38 0.87
C GLY A 106 2.11 -9.09 0.41
N SER A 107 1.64 -7.89 0.79
CA SER A 107 2.32 -6.63 0.44
C SER A 107 3.73 -6.54 1.03
N HIS A 108 3.89 -6.92 2.29
CA HIS A 108 5.19 -6.98 2.98
C HIS A 108 6.14 -7.90 2.23
N ARG A 109 5.70 -9.15 2.01
CA ARG A 109 6.48 -10.16 1.30
C ARG A 109 6.86 -9.72 -0.11
N ALA A 110 5.92 -9.19 -0.89
CA ALA A 110 6.20 -8.67 -2.23
C ALA A 110 7.30 -7.61 -2.21
N SER A 111 7.24 -6.68 -1.25
CA SER A 111 8.22 -5.60 -1.12
C SER A 111 9.60 -6.10 -0.72
N ILE A 112 9.67 -7.08 0.19
CA ILE A 112 10.93 -7.72 0.62
C ILE A 112 11.57 -8.46 -0.55
N LEU A 113 10.81 -9.31 -1.25
CA LEU A 113 11.34 -10.08 -2.38
C LEU A 113 11.85 -9.16 -3.49
N LYS A 114 11.12 -8.07 -3.79
CA LYS A 114 11.60 -7.05 -4.72
C LYS A 114 12.88 -6.38 -4.23
N PHE A 115 12.96 -6.02 -2.95
CA PHE A 115 14.11 -5.36 -2.36
C PHE A 115 15.37 -6.23 -2.40
N LEU A 116 15.21 -7.54 -2.14
CA LEU A 116 16.26 -8.55 -2.24
C LEU A 116 16.66 -8.90 -3.70
N GLY A 117 16.06 -8.26 -4.71
CA GLY A 117 16.38 -8.49 -6.12
C GLY A 117 15.84 -9.80 -6.69
N ILE A 118 14.93 -10.50 -5.98
CA ILE A 118 14.28 -11.71 -6.49
C ILE A 118 13.35 -11.31 -7.62
N ARG A 119 13.54 -11.85 -8.82
CA ARG A 119 12.81 -11.43 -10.02
C ARG A 119 11.40 -11.97 -10.07
N GLU A 120 11.20 -13.23 -9.72
CA GLU A 120 9.91 -13.91 -9.80
C GLU A 120 9.64 -14.74 -8.55
N VAL A 121 8.35 -14.89 -8.22
CA VAL A 121 7.89 -15.70 -7.11
C VAL A 121 6.57 -16.38 -7.45
N GLU A 122 6.35 -17.56 -6.87
CA GLU A 122 5.06 -18.23 -6.93
C GLU A 122 4.02 -17.50 -6.09
N VAL A 123 2.85 -17.29 -6.67
CA VAL A 123 1.72 -16.64 -6.02
C VAL A 123 0.46 -17.49 -6.18
N LYS A 124 -0.45 -17.39 -5.21
CA LYS A 124 -1.80 -17.93 -5.32
C LYS A 124 -2.65 -16.93 -6.10
N GLU A 125 -2.96 -17.25 -7.35
CA GLU A 125 -3.90 -16.48 -8.17
C GLU A 125 -5.31 -17.05 -7.99
N VAL A 126 -6.16 -16.32 -7.28
CA VAL A 126 -7.51 -16.74 -6.94
C VAL A 126 -8.52 -16.37 -8.01
N TYR A 127 -9.55 -17.20 -8.11
CA TYR A 127 -10.72 -16.98 -8.95
C TYR A 127 -11.96 -16.80 -8.08
N GLY A 128 -12.90 -16.04 -8.61
CA GLY A 128 -14.20 -15.83 -7.97
C GLY A 128 -15.30 -15.64 -9.00
N PRO A 129 -16.55 -15.56 -8.54
CA PRO A 129 -17.68 -15.16 -9.38
C PRO A 129 -17.36 -13.88 -10.17
N ARG A 130 -17.71 -13.86 -11.46
CA ARG A 130 -17.47 -12.72 -12.36
C ARG A 130 -17.92 -11.38 -11.75
N PRO A 131 -19.11 -11.26 -11.10
CA PRO A 131 -19.53 -10.00 -10.49
C PRO A 131 -18.57 -9.49 -9.41
N LEU A 132 -18.05 -10.38 -8.55
CA LEU A 132 -17.12 -10.02 -7.48
C LEU A 132 -15.77 -9.58 -8.03
N LEU A 133 -15.25 -10.32 -9.02
CA LEU A 133 -14.03 -9.92 -9.72
C LEU A 133 -14.22 -8.56 -10.42
N TRP A 134 -15.36 -8.30 -11.05
CA TRP A 134 -15.62 -7.00 -11.67
C TRP A 134 -15.56 -5.84 -10.65
N ILE A 135 -16.16 -6.00 -9.47
CA ILE A 135 -16.10 -5.00 -8.39
C ILE A 135 -14.65 -4.73 -7.97
N VAL A 136 -13.88 -5.79 -7.75
CA VAL A 136 -12.44 -5.69 -7.41
C VAL A 136 -11.65 -4.99 -8.52
N GLY A 137 -11.93 -5.31 -9.78
CA GLY A 137 -11.28 -4.70 -10.93
C GLY A 137 -11.56 -3.19 -11.01
N ARG A 138 -12.79 -2.77 -10.69
CA ARG A 138 -13.12 -1.34 -10.57
C ARG A 138 -12.31 -0.65 -9.47
N GLU A 139 -12.15 -1.28 -8.31
CA GLU A 139 -11.32 -0.74 -7.22
C GLU A 139 -9.85 -0.59 -7.66
N VAL A 140 -9.27 -1.61 -8.30
CA VAL A 140 -7.90 -1.58 -8.83
C VAL A 140 -7.73 -0.43 -9.81
N ASN A 141 -8.64 -0.30 -10.78
CA ASN A 141 -8.58 0.76 -11.80
C ASN A 141 -8.72 2.15 -11.19
N LYS A 142 -9.63 2.32 -10.22
CA LYS A 142 -9.80 3.57 -9.48
C LYS A 142 -8.51 3.95 -8.76
N ARG A 143 -7.89 3.01 -8.05
CA ARG A 143 -6.62 3.21 -7.34
C ARG A 143 -5.49 3.61 -8.29
N LYS A 144 -5.38 2.93 -9.45
CA LYS A 144 -4.40 3.29 -10.49
C LYS A 144 -4.61 4.71 -11.00
N ARG A 145 -5.85 5.08 -11.34
CA ARG A 145 -6.18 6.45 -11.81
C ARG A 145 -5.83 7.52 -10.79
N ILE A 146 -6.16 7.28 -9.51
CA ILE A 146 -5.83 8.20 -8.42
C ILE A 146 -4.30 8.35 -8.32
N TYR A 147 -3.56 7.23 -8.29
CA TYR A 147 -2.11 7.32 -8.23
C TYR A 147 -1.53 8.07 -9.43
N GLU A 148 -1.90 7.72 -10.66
CA GLU A 148 -1.36 8.36 -11.86
C GLU A 148 -1.64 9.86 -11.89
N LYS A 149 -2.82 10.29 -11.42
CA LYS A 149 -3.20 11.71 -11.33
C LYS A 149 -2.31 12.48 -10.36
N PHE A 150 -1.90 11.85 -9.26
CA PHE A 150 -1.27 12.54 -8.14
C PHE A 150 0.21 12.18 -7.90
N LYS A 151 0.75 11.14 -8.55
CA LYS A 151 2.13 10.70 -8.36
C LYS A 151 3.12 11.85 -8.51
N GLY A 152 4.06 11.96 -7.57
CA GLY A 152 5.08 13.02 -7.58
C GLY A 152 4.61 14.38 -7.05
N ARG A 153 3.30 14.61 -6.91
CA ARG A 153 2.79 15.87 -6.35
C ARG A 153 3.03 15.96 -4.85
N LYS A 154 3.24 17.19 -4.40
CA LYS A 154 3.35 17.56 -2.98
C LYS A 154 2.03 18.16 -2.51
N ALA A 155 1.58 17.76 -1.33
CA ALA A 155 0.41 18.32 -0.66
C ALA A 155 0.88 19.27 0.44
N TYR A 156 0.37 20.50 0.45
CA TYR A 156 0.69 21.53 1.43
C TYR A 156 -0.57 22.00 2.16
N SER A 157 -0.42 22.37 3.44
CA SER A 157 -1.46 23.03 4.24
C SER A 157 -0.80 24.02 5.21
N GLY A 158 -1.24 25.29 5.14
CA GLY A 158 -0.68 26.38 5.93
C GLY A 158 0.81 26.66 5.64
N GLY A 159 1.24 26.53 4.37
CA GLY A 159 2.65 26.76 3.96
C GLY A 159 3.64 25.65 4.36
N ARG A 160 3.19 24.60 5.06
CA ARG A 160 4.01 23.43 5.41
C ARG A 160 3.72 22.26 4.47
N LEU A 161 4.78 21.57 4.02
CA LEU A 161 4.66 20.32 3.30
C LEU A 161 3.99 19.29 4.23
N ARG A 162 2.84 18.76 3.83
CA ARG A 162 2.07 17.77 4.59
C ARG A 162 2.25 16.35 4.09
N GLY A 163 2.75 16.20 2.87
CA GLY A 163 3.09 14.89 2.34
C GLY A 163 3.39 14.93 0.84
N ARG A 164 3.95 13.83 0.36
CA ARG A 164 4.05 13.53 -1.08
C ARG A 164 3.07 12.44 -1.40
N VAL A 165 2.42 12.52 -2.56
CA VAL A 165 1.54 11.43 -2.98
C VAL A 165 2.41 10.27 -3.48
N LEU A 166 2.56 9.29 -2.61
CA LEU A 166 3.24 8.03 -2.88
C LEU A 166 2.21 6.94 -3.19
N TYR A 167 2.62 5.96 -4.00
CA TYR A 167 1.89 4.70 -4.09
C TYR A 167 2.28 3.90 -2.85
N THR A 168 1.62 4.11 -1.72
CA THR A 168 1.75 3.12 -0.65
C THR A 168 0.63 3.09 0.35
N ASP A 169 0.19 1.87 0.64
CA ASP A 169 -0.72 1.46 1.72
C ASP A 169 -1.85 2.45 1.92
N PHE A 170 -2.96 2.25 1.21
CA PHE A 170 -4.17 3.06 1.30
C PHE A 170 -4.84 2.98 2.69
N VAL A 171 -4.15 3.45 3.71
CA VAL A 171 -4.70 4.36 4.69
C VAL A 171 -5.17 5.54 3.87
N ARG A 172 -6.49 5.70 3.84
CA ARG A 172 -7.12 6.93 3.39
C ARG A 172 -6.38 8.07 4.12
N ILE A 173 -5.69 8.94 3.38
CA ILE A 173 -5.63 10.33 3.85
C ILE A 173 -7.09 10.74 3.76
N ASP A 174 -7.81 10.57 4.86
CA ASP A 174 -9.13 11.14 4.98
C ASP A 174 -8.87 12.60 5.36
N PRO A 175 -9.16 13.56 4.48
CA PRO A 175 -8.98 14.98 4.78
C PRO A 175 -10.02 15.49 5.79
N LEU A 176 -10.82 14.59 6.37
CA LEU A 176 -12.00 14.88 7.19
C LEU A 176 -11.73 15.33 8.64
N SER A 177 -10.49 15.49 9.10
CA SER A 177 -10.24 15.99 10.47
C SER A 177 -9.33 17.22 10.54
N LEU A 178 -9.04 17.86 9.40
CA LEU A 178 -8.38 19.16 9.39
C LEU A 178 -9.45 20.23 9.61
N THR A 179 -9.77 20.46 10.89
CA THR A 179 -10.52 21.65 11.31
C THR A 179 -9.79 22.88 10.76
N GLY A 180 -10.40 23.49 9.76
CA GLY A 180 -9.86 24.67 9.07
C GLY A 180 -9.41 24.42 7.63
N ASN A 181 -10.23 23.72 6.84
CA ASN A 181 -10.21 23.66 5.36
C ASN A 181 -9.16 22.74 4.73
N CYS A 182 -9.62 21.58 4.24
CA CYS A 182 -8.82 20.66 3.43
C CYS A 182 -9.68 19.96 2.36
N TYR A 183 -9.06 19.70 1.21
CA TYR A 183 -9.71 19.09 0.06
C TYR A 183 -10.12 17.65 0.31
N HIS A 184 -11.41 17.36 0.16
CA HIS A 184 -11.91 16.00 -0.02
C HIS A 184 -11.55 15.49 -1.42
N VAL A 185 -10.71 14.47 -1.53
CA VAL A 185 -10.75 13.58 -2.70
C VAL A 185 -11.79 12.53 -2.39
N LEU A 186 -13.05 12.86 -2.67
CA LEU A 186 -14.14 11.89 -2.57
C LEU A 186 -13.96 10.79 -3.62
N ASP A 187 -14.66 9.69 -3.39
CA ASP A 187 -14.70 8.50 -4.24
C ASP A 187 -15.11 8.78 -5.72
N THR A 188 -15.51 10.01 -6.04
CA THR A 188 -15.90 10.54 -7.36
C THR A 188 -14.77 11.25 -8.12
N GLY A 189 -13.66 11.62 -7.46
CA GLY A 189 -12.60 12.41 -8.07
C GLY A 189 -12.89 13.92 -8.17
N GLU A 190 -14.00 14.38 -7.58
CA GLU A 190 -14.31 15.79 -7.42
C GLU A 190 -13.67 16.37 -6.16
N ILE A 191 -13.20 17.61 -6.26
CA ILE A 191 -12.69 18.43 -5.18
C ILE A 191 -13.86 19.30 -4.70
N VAL A 192 -14.34 19.08 -3.48
CA VAL A 192 -15.38 19.93 -2.90
C VAL A 192 -14.76 20.91 -1.91
N ASP A 193 -14.95 22.18 -2.23
CA ASP A 193 -14.81 23.42 -1.46
C ASP A 193 -13.45 24.15 -1.34
N LYS A 194 -13.55 25.49 -1.47
CA LYS A 194 -12.54 26.54 -1.69
C LYS A 194 -12.12 27.21 -0.38
N ARG A 195 -11.14 26.66 0.34
CA ARG A 195 -10.21 27.49 1.15
C ARG A 195 -8.80 26.89 1.08
N ARG A 196 -7.84 27.75 0.71
CA ARG A 196 -6.54 27.48 0.06
C ARG A 196 -5.71 26.33 0.67
N CYS A 197 -5.73 25.18 0.01
CA CYS A 197 -4.55 24.30 -0.08
C CYS A 197 -4.08 24.35 -1.55
N TYR A 198 -2.82 24.01 -1.86
CA TYR A 198 -2.39 23.95 -3.25
C TYR A 198 -1.49 22.74 -3.48
N LEU A 199 -1.62 22.15 -4.68
CA LEU A 199 -0.74 21.10 -5.16
C LEU A 199 0.31 21.78 -6.04
N GLU A 200 1.57 21.74 -5.62
CA GLU A 200 2.67 22.16 -6.50
C GLU A 200 3.11 21.00 -7.38
N LYS A 201 3.48 21.34 -8.62
CA LYS A 201 4.10 20.40 -9.56
C LYS A 201 5.54 20.12 -9.15
#